data_AF-A0A819VK68-F1
#
_entry.id   AF-A0A819VK68-F1
#
_cell.length_a   1.000
_cell.length_b   1.000
_cell.length_c   1.000
_cell.angle_alpha   90.00
_cell.angle_beta   90.00
_cell.angle_gamma   90.00
#
_symmetry.space_group_name_H-M   'P 1'
#
loop_
_entity.id
_entity.type
_entity.pdbx_description
1 polymer ?
#
loop_
_entity_poly.entity_id
_entity_poly.type
_entity_poly.pdbx_seq_one_letter_code
_entity_poly.pdbx_strand_id
1 'polypeptide(L)'
;MLPSPVQVSDYADCCIRCQTTSGCKAFAYSPSTKQCWPKTSTGGGGKPEGDRISGYNSNVCGGFIRKDDWDIPGNDLLSSPVQVSDYASCCVKCQTTSGCKAFAYSPSTKECWPKANTGNGGFARSDRISGFDGEIVGATWKEHWFEHNQLLTRVYYDNDLALYYDNDVARSTIPYISQYLCDAWRYVKRNYGSFGPDERLYAIFHTGKYGGGHPSYYYSASHDFKNVIDQGAGPWFEYLGSMDIPTHEIFHIVEMASFNTQGSPGFGNPPNGIWGDSKMAEIFGYDLYKGLGLTDEAERAKMLSLANSDNFPRPNTYWFRDWLYPWYTRGGETKTLVNFFRLLAQYFPKHPGTNRYARSMNWGEFIHFSSGAAGTNMKNQATIAFGWTSEMENQFNKARSDFAAITYI
;
A
#
# COMPACT_ATOMS: atom_id res chain seq x y z
N MET A 1 -9.67 34.06 -25.91
CA MET A 1 -11.09 33.69 -25.67
C MET A 1 -11.37 32.45 -26.50
N LEU A 2 -11.99 31.42 -25.93
CA LEU A 2 -12.43 30.25 -26.71
C LEU A 2 -13.69 30.64 -27.50
N PRO A 3 -13.88 30.11 -28.71
CA PRO A 3 -15.00 30.50 -29.56
C PRO A 3 -16.35 30.17 -28.92
N SER A 4 -17.32 31.06 -29.11
CA SER A 4 -18.78 30.84 -28.98
C SER A 4 -19.20 29.48 -29.57
N PRO A 5 -20.34 28.90 -29.15
CA PRO A 5 -20.63 27.49 -29.37
C PRO A 5 -20.40 27.03 -30.81
N VAL A 6 -19.68 25.92 -30.95
CA VAL A 6 -19.39 25.30 -32.25
C VAL A 6 -20.33 24.12 -32.47
N GLN A 7 -20.79 23.96 -33.71
CA GLN A 7 -21.59 22.79 -34.10
C GLN A 7 -20.70 21.54 -34.19
N VAL A 8 -21.22 20.43 -33.68
CA VAL A 8 -20.54 19.12 -33.63
C VAL A 8 -21.58 18.02 -33.89
N SER A 9 -21.18 16.85 -34.39
CA SER A 9 -22.14 15.77 -34.67
C SER A 9 -22.78 15.20 -33.39
N ASP A 10 -21.99 15.15 -32.32
CA ASP A 10 -22.34 14.50 -31.07
C ASP A 10 -21.41 14.92 -29.91
N TYR A 11 -21.58 14.27 -28.77
CA TYR A 11 -20.77 14.52 -27.57
C TYR A 11 -19.29 14.16 -27.77
N ALA A 12 -18.98 13.12 -28.55
CA ALA A 12 -17.62 12.69 -28.82
C ALA A 12 -16.89 13.70 -29.71
N ASP A 13 -17.59 14.23 -30.71
CA ASP A 13 -17.07 15.31 -31.56
C ASP A 13 -16.85 16.60 -30.75
N CYS A 14 -17.70 16.89 -29.75
CA CYS A 14 -17.43 17.97 -28.79
C CYS A 14 -16.17 17.75 -27.95
N CYS A 15 -15.92 16.51 -27.53
CA CYS A 15 -14.71 16.13 -26.80
C CYS A 15 -13.45 16.34 -27.67
N ILE A 16 -13.46 15.82 -28.90
CA ILE A 16 -12.36 15.99 -29.88
C ILE A 16 -12.13 17.47 -30.18
N ARG A 17 -13.21 18.25 -30.29
CA ARG A 17 -13.13 19.69 -30.50
C ARG A 17 -12.45 20.40 -29.34
N CYS A 18 -12.73 20.02 -28.09
CA CYS A 18 -12.00 20.55 -26.94
C CYS A 18 -10.53 20.14 -26.96
N GLN A 19 -10.20 18.88 -27.28
CA GLN A 19 -8.83 18.38 -27.38
C GLN A 19 -7.97 19.13 -28.41
N THR A 20 -8.56 19.39 -29.58
CA THR A 20 -7.90 20.12 -30.67
C THR A 20 -7.87 21.64 -30.47
N THR A 21 -8.60 22.15 -29.47
CA THR A 21 -8.63 23.58 -29.15
C THR A 21 -7.59 23.91 -28.10
N SER A 22 -6.54 24.62 -28.51
CA SER A 22 -5.48 25.07 -27.61
C SER A 22 -6.04 25.83 -26.40
N GLY A 23 -5.67 25.38 -25.20
CA GLY A 23 -6.13 25.98 -23.94
C GLY A 23 -7.51 25.53 -23.44
N CYS A 24 -8.21 24.62 -24.14
CA CYS A 24 -9.40 23.98 -23.58
C CYS A 24 -9.00 23.12 -22.37
N LYS A 25 -9.77 23.16 -21.29
CA LYS A 25 -9.64 22.33 -20.08
C LYS A 25 -10.92 21.58 -19.77
N ALA A 26 -12.07 22.06 -20.26
CA ALA A 26 -13.38 21.43 -20.13
C ALA A 26 -14.27 21.81 -21.30
N PHE A 27 -15.40 21.13 -21.48
CA PHE A 27 -16.42 21.51 -22.45
C PHE A 27 -17.83 21.31 -21.90
N ALA A 28 -18.82 21.96 -22.51
CA ALA A 28 -20.22 21.58 -22.39
C ALA A 28 -20.76 21.20 -23.77
N TYR A 29 -21.75 20.31 -23.83
CA TYR A 29 -22.38 19.84 -25.05
C TYR A 29 -23.90 19.84 -24.90
N SER A 30 -24.61 20.17 -25.97
CA SER A 30 -26.07 20.15 -26.06
C SER A 30 -26.54 19.03 -26.97
N PRO A 31 -27.16 17.97 -26.42
CA PRO A 31 -27.75 16.91 -27.23
C PRO A 31 -28.80 17.41 -28.22
N SER A 32 -29.64 18.36 -27.81
CA SER A 32 -30.75 18.85 -28.65
C SER A 32 -30.30 19.78 -29.78
N THR A 33 -29.31 20.65 -29.53
CA THR A 33 -28.86 21.66 -30.51
C THR A 33 -27.53 21.36 -31.17
N LYS A 34 -26.87 20.26 -30.77
CA LYS A 34 -25.58 19.82 -31.31
C LYS A 34 -24.46 20.85 -31.14
N GLN A 35 -24.58 21.68 -30.11
CA GLN A 35 -23.62 22.74 -29.79
C GLN A 35 -22.61 22.27 -28.76
N CYS A 36 -21.36 22.72 -28.93
CA CYS A 36 -20.22 22.45 -28.06
C CYS A 36 -19.60 23.75 -27.57
N TRP A 37 -19.35 23.85 -26.26
CA TRP A 37 -18.68 24.98 -25.61
C TRP A 37 -17.35 24.54 -25.00
N PRO A 38 -16.22 24.67 -25.72
CA PRO A 38 -14.90 24.57 -25.13
C PRO A 38 -14.69 25.63 -24.03
N LYS A 39 -14.07 25.27 -22.90
CA LYS A 39 -13.85 26.10 -21.71
C LYS A 39 -12.39 26.05 -21.28
N THR A 40 -11.82 27.17 -20.85
CA THR A 40 -10.41 27.28 -20.42
C THR A 40 -10.17 26.93 -18.96
N SER A 41 -11.22 26.68 -18.18
CA SER A 41 -11.16 26.37 -16.75
C SER A 41 -12.14 25.25 -16.40
N THR A 42 -11.82 24.53 -15.32
CA THR A 42 -12.63 23.44 -14.77
C THR A 42 -13.58 23.90 -13.65
N GLY A 43 -13.59 25.18 -13.30
CA GLY A 43 -14.26 25.71 -12.10
C GLY A 43 -15.14 26.94 -12.33
N GLY A 44 -16.28 26.93 -11.64
CA GLY A 44 -17.28 28.01 -11.50
C GLY A 44 -18.69 27.41 -11.50
N GLY A 45 -19.32 27.28 -10.33
CA GLY A 45 -20.63 26.66 -10.10
C GLY A 45 -21.73 27.16 -11.04
N GLY A 46 -21.79 26.56 -12.24
CA GLY A 46 -22.82 26.82 -13.22
C GLY A 46 -24.15 26.28 -12.71
N LYS A 47 -25.22 27.03 -12.92
CA LYS A 47 -26.57 26.52 -12.69
C LYS A 47 -26.78 25.29 -13.59
N PRO A 48 -27.38 24.21 -13.09
CA PRO A 48 -27.80 23.10 -13.94
C PRO A 48 -28.69 23.63 -15.07
N GLU A 49 -28.28 23.43 -16.31
CA GLU A 49 -29.11 23.65 -17.50
C GLU A 49 -29.52 22.27 -18.03
N GLY A 50 -30.82 22.06 -18.27
CA GLY A 50 -31.39 20.73 -18.53
C GLY A 50 -30.93 20.03 -19.82
N ASP A 51 -30.29 20.74 -20.75
CA ASP A 51 -29.77 20.22 -22.02
C ASP A 51 -28.25 20.44 -22.16
N ARG A 52 -27.50 20.33 -21.05
CA ARG A 52 -26.04 20.48 -21.03
C ARG A 52 -25.36 19.28 -20.40
N ILE A 53 -24.45 18.64 -21.13
CA ILE A 53 -23.55 17.59 -20.64
C ILE A 53 -22.13 18.18 -20.61
N SER A 54 -21.42 18.09 -19.48
CA SER A 54 -20.05 18.63 -19.36
C SER A 54 -18.97 17.54 -19.39
N GLY A 55 -17.81 17.85 -19.97
CA GLY A 55 -16.63 16.96 -20.02
C GLY A 55 -15.31 17.71 -19.84
N TYR A 56 -14.18 17.00 -19.75
CA TYR A 56 -12.85 17.55 -19.45
C TYR A 56 -11.84 17.29 -20.56
N ASN A 57 -10.86 18.18 -20.72
CA ASN A 57 -9.73 18.04 -21.66
C ASN A 57 -8.56 17.24 -21.06
N SER A 58 -8.84 16.09 -20.44
CA SER A 58 -7.79 15.11 -20.13
C SER A 58 -7.80 14.05 -21.22
N ASN A 59 -6.62 13.82 -21.81
CA ASN A 59 -6.40 13.16 -23.10
C ASN A 59 -6.77 11.67 -23.19
N VAL A 60 -7.63 11.14 -22.32
CA VAL A 60 -8.38 9.92 -22.57
C VAL A 60 -9.66 10.06 -21.76
N CYS A 61 -10.82 10.11 -22.42
CA CYS A 61 -12.00 9.38 -22.00
C CYS A 61 -12.11 9.16 -20.46
N GLY A 62 -12.17 10.27 -19.68
CA GLY A 62 -12.21 10.29 -18.21
C GLY A 62 -11.22 9.41 -17.44
N GLY A 63 -9.95 9.35 -17.88
CA GLY A 63 -8.85 8.72 -17.15
C GLY A 63 -8.55 7.26 -17.55
N PHE A 64 -9.40 6.63 -18.37
CA PHE A 64 -9.17 5.25 -18.82
C PHE A 64 -7.97 5.13 -19.78
N ILE A 65 -7.03 4.23 -19.52
CA ILE A 65 -5.94 3.85 -20.43
C ILE A 65 -6.51 3.01 -21.57
N ARG A 66 -6.28 3.44 -22.81
CA ARG A 66 -6.67 2.70 -24.01
C ARG A 66 -5.64 1.64 -24.38
N LYS A 67 -6.10 0.43 -24.74
CA LYS A 67 -5.28 -0.62 -25.34
C LYS A 67 -6.02 -1.26 -26.52
N ASP A 68 -5.43 -1.14 -27.70
CA ASP A 68 -5.95 -1.75 -28.94
C ASP A 68 -5.56 -3.24 -29.03
N ASP A 69 -6.31 -4.01 -29.83
CA ASP A 69 -6.22 -5.46 -30.01
C ASP A 69 -6.12 -6.25 -28.70
N TRP A 70 -6.90 -5.85 -27.71
CA TRP A 70 -6.86 -6.37 -26.35
C TRP A 70 -8.24 -6.50 -25.73
N ASP A 71 -8.55 -7.69 -25.26
CA ASP A 71 -9.80 -8.02 -24.58
C ASP A 71 -9.55 -8.27 -23.09
N ILE A 72 -10.50 -7.86 -22.25
CA ILE A 72 -10.47 -8.10 -20.82
C ILE A 72 -11.71 -8.95 -20.49
N PRO A 73 -11.59 -10.28 -20.37
CA PRO A 73 -12.72 -11.18 -20.23
C PRO A 73 -13.41 -11.03 -18.86
N GLY A 74 -14.73 -11.19 -18.86
CA GLY A 74 -15.55 -11.24 -17.65
C GLY A 74 -15.73 -9.88 -16.96
N ASN A 75 -16.23 -9.94 -15.72
CA ASN A 75 -16.61 -8.79 -14.87
C ASN A 75 -17.59 -7.81 -15.55
N ASP A 76 -18.37 -8.29 -16.52
CA ASP A 76 -19.37 -7.49 -17.20
C ASP A 76 -20.44 -7.04 -16.21
N LEU A 77 -20.70 -5.73 -16.15
CA LEU A 77 -21.73 -5.15 -15.28
C LEU A 77 -23.14 -5.32 -15.85
N LEU A 78 -23.23 -5.76 -17.10
CA LEU A 78 -24.47 -5.93 -17.84
C LEU A 78 -24.53 -7.35 -18.39
N SER A 79 -25.73 -7.94 -18.43
CA SER A 79 -25.95 -9.30 -18.95
C SER A 79 -25.76 -9.42 -20.46
N SER A 80 -25.59 -8.31 -21.18
CA SER A 80 -25.38 -8.28 -22.62
C SER A 80 -24.59 -7.02 -23.03
N PRO A 81 -23.82 -7.06 -24.12
CA PRO A 81 -23.14 -5.88 -24.64
C PRO A 81 -24.12 -4.78 -25.05
N VAL A 82 -23.68 -3.55 -24.91
CA VAL A 82 -24.43 -2.37 -25.33
C VAL A 82 -23.91 -1.89 -26.68
N GLN A 83 -24.82 -1.59 -27.60
CA GLN A 83 -24.47 -1.04 -28.90
C GLN A 83 -24.07 0.45 -28.77
N VAL A 84 -22.90 0.80 -29.29
CA VAL A 84 -22.35 2.16 -29.29
C VAL A 84 -21.63 2.48 -30.60
N SER A 85 -21.64 3.73 -31.04
CA SER A 85 -21.07 4.13 -32.34
C SER A 85 -19.56 3.89 -32.46
N ASP A 86 -18.84 4.06 -31.35
CA ASP A 86 -17.38 4.12 -31.31
C ASP A 86 -16.83 3.82 -29.91
N TYR A 87 -15.49 3.74 -29.83
CA TYR A 87 -14.75 3.56 -28.60
C TYR A 87 -15.05 4.64 -27.55
N ALA A 88 -15.16 5.91 -27.97
CA ALA A 88 -15.42 7.02 -27.05
C ALA A 88 -16.81 6.90 -26.41
N SER A 89 -17.79 6.46 -27.17
CA SER A 89 -19.14 6.16 -26.71
C SER A 89 -19.17 4.97 -25.75
N CYS A 90 -18.32 3.95 -25.97
CA CYS A 90 -18.16 2.87 -24.99
C CYS A 90 -17.55 3.37 -23.67
N CYS A 91 -16.58 4.27 -23.75
CA CYS A 91 -16.03 4.91 -22.56
C CYS A 91 -17.10 5.68 -21.79
N VAL A 92 -17.86 6.56 -22.46
CA VAL A 92 -18.93 7.34 -21.82
C VAL A 92 -19.95 6.38 -21.19
N LYS A 93 -20.23 5.26 -21.86
CA LYS A 93 -21.10 4.22 -21.30
C LYS A 93 -20.52 3.63 -20.01
N CYS A 94 -19.22 3.36 -19.95
CA CYS A 94 -18.57 2.92 -18.72
C CYS A 94 -18.67 3.99 -17.62
N GLN A 95 -18.28 5.24 -17.89
CA GLN A 95 -18.35 6.34 -16.91
C GLN A 95 -19.73 6.57 -16.30
N THR A 96 -20.77 6.31 -17.09
CA THR A 96 -22.17 6.46 -16.66
C THR A 96 -22.77 5.19 -16.07
N THR A 97 -22.05 4.07 -16.12
CA THR A 97 -22.45 2.81 -15.49
C THR A 97 -21.85 2.73 -14.10
N SER A 98 -22.71 2.74 -13.07
CA SER A 98 -22.28 2.65 -11.67
C SER A 98 -21.38 1.42 -11.45
N GLY A 99 -20.20 1.65 -10.87
CA GLY A 99 -19.21 0.60 -10.58
C GLY A 99 -18.29 0.22 -11.75
N CYS A 100 -18.41 0.87 -12.92
CA CYS A 100 -17.54 0.57 -14.05
C CYS A 100 -16.13 1.16 -13.87
N LYS A 101 -15.11 0.29 -13.98
CA LYS A 101 -13.68 0.65 -13.90
C LYS A 101 -12.87 0.14 -15.09
N ALA A 102 -13.51 -0.60 -15.99
CA ALA A 102 -12.92 -1.02 -17.26
C ALA A 102 -14.02 -1.24 -18.29
N PHE A 103 -13.67 -1.31 -19.57
CA PHE A 103 -14.57 -1.72 -20.61
C PHE A 103 -13.82 -2.36 -21.77
N ALA A 104 -14.51 -3.18 -22.55
CA ALA A 104 -14.06 -3.65 -23.85
C ALA A 104 -15.00 -3.14 -24.94
N TYR A 105 -14.47 -2.79 -26.10
CA TYR A 105 -15.21 -2.32 -27.27
C TYR A 105 -14.83 -3.12 -28.51
N SER A 106 -15.82 -3.44 -29.35
CA SER A 106 -15.66 -4.12 -30.63
C SER A 106 -15.88 -3.15 -31.80
N PRO A 107 -14.82 -2.73 -32.52
CA PRO A 107 -14.97 -1.86 -33.68
C PRO A 107 -15.89 -2.40 -34.78
N SER A 108 -15.87 -3.71 -35.05
CA SER A 108 -16.64 -4.35 -36.12
C SER A 108 -18.11 -4.52 -35.77
N THR A 109 -18.43 -4.97 -34.54
CA THR A 109 -19.81 -5.24 -34.11
C THR A 109 -20.45 -4.10 -33.33
N LYS A 110 -19.70 -3.03 -33.04
CA LYS A 110 -20.17 -1.86 -32.28
C LYS A 110 -20.63 -2.18 -30.86
N GLU A 111 -20.17 -3.32 -30.34
CA GLU A 111 -20.50 -3.79 -29.00
C GLU A 111 -19.56 -3.21 -27.94
N CYS A 112 -20.14 -2.83 -26.80
CA CYS A 112 -19.46 -2.31 -25.62
C CYS A 112 -19.81 -3.16 -24.40
N TRP A 113 -18.79 -3.56 -23.66
CA TRP A 113 -18.91 -4.29 -22.41
C TRP A 113 -18.37 -3.43 -21.26
N PRO A 114 -19.22 -2.70 -20.52
CA PRO A 114 -18.83 -2.06 -19.27
C PRO A 114 -18.50 -3.11 -18.21
N LYS A 115 -17.39 -2.95 -17.50
CA LYS A 115 -16.82 -3.93 -16.58
C LYS A 115 -16.50 -3.32 -15.22
N ALA A 116 -16.71 -4.11 -14.17
CA ALA A 116 -16.47 -3.69 -12.79
C ALA A 116 -14.97 -3.43 -12.50
N ASN A 117 -14.08 -4.13 -13.22
CA ASN A 117 -12.62 -4.07 -13.10
C ASN A 117 -11.98 -4.83 -14.29
N THR A 118 -10.65 -4.92 -14.33
CA THR A 118 -9.89 -5.65 -15.37
C THR A 118 -9.81 -7.17 -15.16
N GLY A 119 -10.50 -7.74 -14.18
CA GLY A 119 -10.41 -9.15 -13.82
C GLY A 119 -8.96 -9.62 -13.60
N ASN A 120 -8.68 -10.85 -14.05
CA ASN A 120 -7.33 -11.44 -14.05
C ASN A 120 -6.40 -10.87 -15.14
N GLY A 121 -6.73 -9.69 -15.70
CA GLY A 121 -6.03 -9.10 -16.83
C GLY A 121 -6.73 -9.40 -18.15
N GLY A 122 -6.08 -9.04 -19.25
CA GLY A 122 -6.58 -9.29 -20.59
C GLY A 122 -5.63 -10.10 -21.46
N PHE A 123 -6.03 -10.34 -22.70
CA PHE A 123 -5.24 -11.05 -23.69
C PHE A 123 -5.37 -10.38 -25.06
N ALA A 124 -4.41 -10.66 -25.93
CA ALA A 124 -4.44 -10.13 -27.30
C ALA A 124 -5.62 -10.73 -28.06
N ARG A 125 -6.47 -9.88 -28.62
CA ARG A 125 -7.64 -10.26 -29.42
C ARG A 125 -7.90 -9.18 -30.43
N SER A 126 -7.79 -9.53 -31.71
CA SER A 126 -8.14 -8.63 -32.81
C SER A 126 -9.58 -8.15 -32.67
N ASP A 127 -9.87 -6.92 -33.11
CA ASP A 127 -11.20 -6.32 -33.02
C ASP A 127 -11.67 -6.11 -31.56
N ARG A 128 -10.75 -5.97 -30.61
CA ARG A 128 -11.07 -5.56 -29.24
C ARG A 128 -10.21 -4.38 -28.82
N ILE A 129 -10.86 -3.35 -28.30
CA ILE A 129 -10.19 -2.19 -27.73
C ILE A 129 -10.67 -2.05 -26.29
N SER A 130 -9.75 -2.10 -25.34
CA SER A 130 -10.07 -1.97 -23.93
C SER A 130 -9.73 -0.57 -23.39
N GLY A 131 -10.52 -0.10 -22.44
CA GLY A 131 -10.23 1.08 -21.62
C GLY A 131 -10.29 0.73 -20.13
N PHE A 132 -9.32 1.12 -19.32
CA PHE A 132 -9.27 0.79 -17.89
C PHE A 132 -8.50 1.83 -17.07
N ASP A 133 -8.98 2.14 -15.86
CA ASP A 133 -8.50 3.26 -15.05
C ASP A 133 -7.25 2.82 -14.28
N GLY A 134 -6.06 3.13 -14.80
CA GLY A 134 -4.78 2.85 -14.14
C GLY A 134 -4.29 1.39 -14.18
N GLU A 135 -3.22 1.19 -14.95
CA GLU A 135 -2.24 0.08 -14.92
C GLU A 135 -2.71 -1.40 -14.93
N ILE A 136 -2.53 -2.04 -16.09
CA ILE A 136 -2.91 -3.40 -16.48
C ILE A 136 -2.53 -4.46 -15.44
N VAL A 137 -3.52 -5.20 -14.92
CA VAL A 137 -3.32 -6.58 -14.45
C VAL A 137 -2.75 -7.39 -15.62
N GLY A 138 -1.54 -7.93 -15.48
CA GLY A 138 -0.76 -8.52 -16.58
C GLY A 138 0.57 -7.79 -16.90
N ALA A 139 0.86 -6.65 -16.25
CA ALA A 139 2.21 -6.09 -16.28
C ALA A 139 3.20 -7.08 -15.64
N THR A 140 4.38 -7.23 -16.24
CA THR A 140 5.39 -8.16 -15.75
C THR A 140 6.52 -7.43 -15.05
N TRP A 141 7.03 -8.01 -13.96
CA TRP A 141 8.23 -7.53 -13.28
C TRP A 141 9.21 -8.69 -13.15
N LYS A 142 10.41 -8.50 -13.67
CA LYS A 142 11.46 -9.51 -13.60
C LYS A 142 12.24 -9.28 -12.31
N GLU A 143 12.26 -10.28 -11.44
CA GLU A 143 13.10 -10.24 -10.24
C GLU A 143 14.58 -10.16 -10.62
N HIS A 144 15.33 -9.40 -9.84
CA HIS A 144 16.76 -9.17 -10.06
C HIS A 144 17.56 -9.05 -8.75
N TRP A 145 16.98 -9.52 -7.64
CA TRP A 145 17.56 -9.52 -6.30
C TRP A 145 17.92 -10.94 -5.84
N PHE A 146 18.96 -11.06 -5.01
CA PHE A 146 19.45 -12.34 -4.48
C PHE A 146 19.56 -13.45 -5.55
N GLU A 147 19.07 -14.66 -5.27
CA GLU A 147 18.92 -15.75 -6.23
C GLU A 147 17.57 -15.72 -7.00
N HIS A 148 16.71 -14.73 -6.73
CA HIS A 148 15.40 -14.61 -7.35
C HIS A 148 15.53 -14.22 -8.83
N ASN A 149 14.79 -14.90 -9.68
CA ASN A 149 14.85 -14.74 -11.14
C ASN A 149 13.52 -15.15 -11.79
N GLN A 150 12.38 -14.98 -11.12
CA GLN A 150 11.07 -15.24 -11.69
C GLN A 150 10.61 -14.06 -12.54
N LEU A 151 9.84 -14.36 -13.59
CA LEU A 151 9.04 -13.36 -14.26
C LEU A 151 7.69 -13.29 -13.56
N LEU A 152 7.48 -12.25 -12.78
CA LEU A 152 6.27 -12.03 -12.03
C LEU A 152 5.21 -11.39 -12.91
N THR A 153 3.95 -11.75 -12.68
CA THR A 153 2.81 -11.12 -13.35
C THR A 153 1.96 -10.41 -12.30
N ARG A 154 1.65 -9.13 -12.54
CA ARG A 154 0.72 -8.38 -11.70
C ARG A 154 -0.68 -8.97 -11.80
N VAL A 155 -1.23 -9.41 -10.69
CA VAL A 155 -2.56 -10.03 -10.60
C VAL A 155 -3.62 -9.14 -9.94
N TYR A 156 -3.20 -8.12 -9.21
CA TYR A 156 -4.09 -7.09 -8.63
C TYR A 156 -3.38 -5.73 -8.59
N TYR A 157 -4.14 -4.66 -8.74
CA TYR A 157 -3.64 -3.29 -8.69
C TYR A 157 -4.73 -2.32 -8.24
N ASP A 158 -4.44 -1.49 -7.24
CA ASP A 158 -5.24 -0.32 -6.86
C ASP A 158 -4.34 0.84 -6.38
N ASN A 159 -4.88 1.79 -5.60
CA ASN A 159 -4.11 2.91 -5.04
C ASN A 159 -3.22 2.52 -3.86
N ASP A 160 -3.43 1.35 -3.26
CA ASP A 160 -2.75 0.90 -2.05
C ASP A 160 -1.83 -0.30 -2.33
N LEU A 161 -2.13 -1.13 -3.32
CA LEU A 161 -1.47 -2.40 -3.56
C LEU A 161 -1.19 -2.64 -5.05
N ALA A 162 0.00 -3.14 -5.34
CA ALA A 162 0.34 -3.83 -6.58
C ALA A 162 0.77 -5.25 -6.22
N LEU A 163 -0.07 -6.24 -6.56
CA LEU A 163 0.14 -7.65 -6.21
C LEU A 163 0.69 -8.43 -7.40
N TYR A 164 1.77 -9.14 -7.20
CA TYR A 164 2.49 -9.89 -8.22
C TYR A 164 2.66 -11.34 -7.79
N TYR A 165 2.38 -12.26 -8.70
CA TYR A 165 2.60 -13.70 -8.49
C TYR A 165 3.55 -14.22 -9.57
N ASP A 166 4.28 -15.27 -9.26
CA ASP A 166 4.75 -16.19 -10.29
C ASP A 166 3.60 -17.10 -10.80
N ASN A 167 3.93 -18.15 -11.55
CA ASN A 167 2.94 -19.09 -12.10
C ASN A 167 2.46 -20.14 -11.09
N ASP A 168 3.12 -20.28 -9.95
CA ASP A 168 2.87 -21.35 -8.98
C ASP A 168 1.88 -20.95 -7.89
N VAL A 169 1.57 -19.66 -7.77
CA VAL A 169 0.52 -19.17 -6.87
C VAL A 169 -0.86 -19.28 -7.51
N ALA A 170 -1.76 -20.01 -6.86
CA ALA A 170 -3.13 -20.19 -7.32
C ALA A 170 -3.86 -18.84 -7.41
N ARG A 171 -4.39 -18.51 -8.59
CA ARG A 171 -5.13 -17.24 -8.82
C ARG A 171 -6.41 -17.12 -7.98
N SER A 172 -6.94 -18.22 -7.45
CA SER A 172 -8.08 -18.22 -6.52
C SER A 172 -7.79 -17.49 -5.20
N THR A 173 -6.53 -17.29 -4.83
CA THR A 173 -6.14 -16.60 -3.59
C THR A 173 -6.22 -15.07 -3.68
N ILE A 174 -6.31 -14.52 -4.90
CA ILE A 174 -6.25 -13.06 -5.17
C ILE A 174 -7.24 -12.27 -4.30
N PRO A 175 -8.54 -12.61 -4.20
CA PRO A 175 -9.48 -11.79 -3.43
C PRO A 175 -9.11 -11.71 -1.95
N TYR A 176 -8.61 -12.79 -1.36
CA TYR A 176 -8.26 -12.86 0.06
C TYR A 176 -6.96 -12.11 0.36
N ILE A 177 -5.93 -12.34 -0.45
CA ILE A 177 -4.63 -11.67 -0.31
C ILE A 177 -4.78 -10.17 -0.55
N SER A 178 -5.43 -9.77 -1.63
CA SER A 178 -5.58 -8.35 -1.96
C SER A 178 -6.40 -7.60 -0.92
N GLN A 179 -7.51 -8.17 -0.43
CA GLN A 179 -8.31 -7.55 0.62
C GLN A 179 -7.48 -7.32 1.89
N TYR A 180 -6.83 -8.36 2.40
CA TYR A 180 -6.02 -8.26 3.61
C TYR A 180 -4.87 -7.25 3.46
N LEU A 181 -4.11 -7.33 2.37
CA LEU A 181 -2.94 -6.45 2.17
C LEU A 181 -3.34 -4.99 1.97
N CYS A 182 -4.44 -4.70 1.26
CA CYS A 182 -4.94 -3.34 1.14
C CYS A 182 -5.35 -2.78 2.51
N ASP A 183 -6.06 -3.56 3.33
CA ASP A 183 -6.49 -3.12 4.66
C ASP A 183 -5.30 -2.94 5.61
N ALA A 184 -4.34 -3.87 5.57
CA ALA A 184 -3.11 -3.80 6.35
C ALA A 184 -2.27 -2.57 5.97
N TRP A 185 -2.11 -2.31 4.67
CA TRP A 185 -1.33 -1.18 4.20
C TRP A 185 -2.01 0.17 4.49
N ARG A 186 -3.34 0.25 4.38
CA ARG A 186 -4.11 1.43 4.82
C ARG A 186 -3.96 1.68 6.31
N TYR A 187 -3.99 0.62 7.13
CA TYR A 187 -3.72 0.72 8.57
C TYR A 187 -2.33 1.28 8.82
N VAL A 188 -1.31 0.76 8.13
CA VAL A 188 0.07 1.22 8.23
C VAL A 188 0.21 2.69 7.88
N LYS A 189 -0.26 3.12 6.69
CA LYS A 189 -0.17 4.52 6.26
C LYS A 189 -0.87 5.49 7.21
N ARG A 190 -2.05 5.10 7.71
CA ARG A 190 -2.82 5.92 8.67
C ARG A 190 -2.07 6.16 9.97
N ASN A 191 -1.34 5.15 10.46
CA ASN A 191 -0.75 5.17 11.80
C ASN A 191 0.73 5.59 11.80
N TYR A 192 1.50 5.14 10.80
CA TYR A 192 2.96 5.25 10.75
C TYR A 192 3.47 6.29 9.74
N GLY A 193 2.55 7.02 9.09
CA GLY A 193 2.86 8.12 8.17
C GLY A 193 3.06 7.67 6.73
N SER A 194 3.66 8.56 5.92
CA SER A 194 3.94 8.28 4.51
C SER A 194 5.19 7.40 4.35
N PHE A 195 5.19 6.62 3.26
CA PHE A 195 6.23 5.67 2.89
C PHE A 195 6.79 6.00 1.51
N GLY A 196 7.18 7.26 1.31
CA GLY A 196 7.71 7.74 0.03
C GLY A 196 6.63 8.28 -0.93
N PRO A 197 7.05 8.67 -2.15
CA PRO A 197 6.18 9.35 -3.12
C PRO A 197 5.17 8.41 -3.79
N ASP A 198 5.50 7.12 -3.89
CA ASP A 198 4.56 6.08 -4.29
C ASP A 198 4.06 5.36 -3.03
N GLU A 199 2.81 5.61 -2.67
CA GLU A 199 2.21 5.11 -1.44
C GLU A 199 1.68 3.66 -1.57
N ARG A 200 2.08 2.92 -2.60
CA ARG A 200 1.70 1.52 -2.78
C ARG A 200 2.62 0.56 -2.06
N LEU A 201 2.04 -0.52 -1.58
CA LEU A 201 2.71 -1.76 -1.27
C LEU A 201 2.84 -2.59 -2.56
N TYR A 202 4.05 -3.07 -2.84
CA TYR A 202 4.33 -4.01 -3.91
C TYR A 202 4.52 -5.38 -3.29
N ALA A 203 3.52 -6.24 -3.43
CA ALA A 203 3.54 -7.53 -2.79
C ALA A 203 3.79 -8.64 -3.80
N ILE A 204 4.75 -9.51 -3.51
CA ILE A 204 5.18 -10.62 -4.35
C ILE A 204 4.92 -11.91 -3.57
N PHE A 205 4.32 -12.88 -4.24
CA PHE A 205 4.02 -14.19 -3.66
C PHE A 205 4.53 -15.30 -4.58
N HIS A 206 5.09 -16.32 -3.93
CA HIS A 206 5.54 -17.57 -4.53
C HIS A 206 4.95 -18.78 -3.78
N THR A 207 4.82 -19.93 -4.43
CA THR A 207 4.42 -21.19 -3.76
C THR A 207 5.48 -22.27 -4.00
N GLY A 208 5.84 -23.01 -2.96
CA GLY A 208 6.77 -24.13 -3.04
C GLY A 208 8.25 -23.76 -3.24
N LYS A 209 8.61 -22.47 -3.11
CA LYS A 209 9.97 -21.94 -3.28
C LYS A 209 10.20 -20.69 -2.43
N TYR A 210 11.46 -20.23 -2.38
CA TYR A 210 11.91 -19.01 -1.69
C TYR A 210 11.34 -18.90 -0.26
N GLY A 211 11.56 -19.95 0.55
CA GLY A 211 10.90 -20.08 1.85
C GLY A 211 11.20 -18.91 2.80
N GLY A 212 10.16 -18.45 3.50
CA GLY A 212 10.20 -17.25 4.32
C GLY A 212 9.67 -16.02 3.57
N GLY A 213 10.04 -14.84 4.04
CA GLY A 213 9.80 -13.58 3.36
C GLY A 213 11.05 -12.70 3.39
N HIS A 214 11.08 -11.70 2.53
CA HIS A 214 12.00 -10.58 2.66
C HIS A 214 11.32 -9.27 2.27
N PRO A 215 11.78 -8.15 2.86
CA PRO A 215 11.22 -6.84 2.61
C PRO A 215 12.18 -5.98 1.79
N SER A 216 11.61 -4.99 1.12
CA SER A 216 12.35 -3.81 0.67
C SER A 216 11.52 -2.55 0.86
N TYR A 217 12.16 -1.40 0.82
CA TYR A 217 11.51 -0.12 1.07
C TYR A 217 12.00 0.92 0.07
N TYR A 218 11.19 1.97 -0.12
CA TYR A 218 11.34 2.90 -1.25
C TYR A 218 12.68 3.65 -1.35
N TYR A 219 13.54 3.62 -0.32
CA TYR A 219 14.90 4.14 -0.39
C TYR A 219 15.89 3.20 -1.11
N SER A 220 15.50 1.96 -1.38
CA SER A 220 16.38 0.90 -1.87
C SER A 220 16.30 0.73 -3.39
N ALA A 221 17.43 0.94 -4.07
CA ALA A 221 17.54 0.71 -5.50
C ALA A 221 17.43 -0.78 -5.87
N SER A 222 17.73 -1.69 -4.94
CA SER A 222 17.70 -3.14 -5.18
C SER A 222 16.32 -3.66 -5.58
N HIS A 223 15.27 -2.94 -5.22
CA HIS A 223 13.88 -3.27 -5.54
C HIS A 223 13.17 -2.08 -6.18
N ASP A 224 13.90 -1.37 -7.05
CA ASP A 224 13.35 -0.32 -7.92
C ASP A 224 12.68 0.83 -7.15
N PHE A 225 13.18 1.13 -5.95
CA PHE A 225 12.66 2.17 -5.05
C PHE A 225 11.19 1.97 -4.67
N LYS A 226 10.80 0.71 -4.42
CA LYS A 226 9.43 0.30 -4.03
C LYS A 226 9.36 -0.18 -2.59
N ASN A 227 8.19 -0.02 -1.97
CA ASN A 227 7.87 -0.71 -0.72
C ASN A 227 7.46 -2.13 -1.07
N VAL A 228 8.37 -3.08 -0.88
CA VAL A 228 8.21 -4.47 -1.33
C VAL A 228 8.07 -5.41 -0.14
N ILE A 229 7.12 -6.32 -0.24
CA ILE A 229 7.15 -7.57 0.50
C ILE A 229 7.21 -8.70 -0.52
N ASP A 230 8.12 -9.63 -0.33
CA ASP A 230 8.31 -10.77 -1.22
C ASP A 230 8.41 -12.03 -0.37
N GLN A 231 7.47 -12.95 -0.56
CA GLN A 231 7.36 -14.13 0.29
C GLN A 231 7.04 -15.40 -0.47
N GLY A 232 7.59 -16.49 0.06
CA GLY A 232 7.48 -17.83 -0.44
C GLY A 232 7.07 -18.86 0.61
N ALA A 233 7.20 -20.14 0.25
CA ALA A 233 6.56 -21.34 0.82
C ALA A 233 5.11 -21.58 0.36
N GLY A 234 4.15 -20.74 0.73
CA GLY A 234 2.71 -21.05 0.55
C GLY A 234 2.28 -22.40 1.19
N PRO A 235 1.03 -22.85 1.01
CA PRO A 235 -0.07 -22.16 0.35
C PRO A 235 -0.58 -20.96 1.17
N TRP A 236 -1.31 -20.06 0.52
CA TRP A 236 -1.58 -18.72 1.05
C TRP A 236 -3.06 -18.52 1.40
N PHE A 237 -3.33 -17.99 2.58
CA PHE A 237 -4.67 -17.57 3.04
C PHE A 237 -5.68 -18.73 3.16
N GLU A 238 -5.18 -19.95 3.42
CA GLU A 238 -6.01 -21.16 3.55
C GLU A 238 -6.33 -21.55 5.01
N TYR A 239 -5.57 -21.01 5.98
CA TYR A 239 -5.70 -21.36 7.40
C TYR A 239 -5.25 -20.21 8.32
N LEU A 240 -5.59 -20.28 9.61
CA LEU A 240 -5.20 -19.25 10.58
C LEU A 240 -3.68 -19.12 10.69
N GLY A 241 -3.16 -17.90 10.56
CA GLY A 241 -1.73 -17.59 10.57
C GLY A 241 -1.03 -17.67 9.22
N SER A 242 -1.74 -18.02 8.15
CA SER A 242 -1.19 -17.94 6.79
C SER A 242 -0.89 -16.49 6.33
N MET A 243 -1.32 -15.49 7.09
CA MET A 243 -0.98 -14.08 6.90
C MET A 243 0.20 -13.60 7.78
N ASP A 244 0.80 -14.46 8.62
CA ASP A 244 1.87 -14.05 9.55
C ASP A 244 3.12 -13.58 8.81
N ILE A 245 3.55 -14.30 7.77
CA ILE A 245 4.71 -13.91 6.94
C ILE A 245 4.47 -12.55 6.27
N PRO A 246 3.39 -12.33 5.48
CA PRO A 246 3.18 -11.00 4.88
C PRO A 246 3.01 -9.89 5.92
N THR A 247 2.43 -10.17 7.09
CA THR A 247 2.37 -9.20 8.20
C THR A 247 3.76 -8.82 8.70
N HIS A 248 4.63 -9.83 8.82
CA HIS A 248 6.02 -9.67 9.26
C HIS A 248 6.82 -8.81 8.28
N GLU A 249 6.71 -9.08 6.99
CA GLU A 249 7.42 -8.29 5.98
C GLU A 249 6.89 -6.84 5.88
N ILE A 250 5.58 -6.64 6.09
CA ILE A 250 5.01 -5.28 6.21
C ILE A 250 5.63 -4.55 7.40
N PHE A 251 5.84 -5.23 8.54
CA PHE A 251 6.48 -4.63 9.70
C PHE A 251 7.91 -4.17 9.39
N HIS A 252 8.68 -4.95 8.62
CA HIS A 252 10.02 -4.52 8.24
C HIS A 252 10.02 -3.20 7.44
N ILE A 253 8.99 -2.97 6.61
CA ILE A 253 8.83 -1.67 5.96
C ILE A 253 8.51 -0.57 6.99
N VAL A 254 7.63 -0.86 7.97
CA VAL A 254 7.31 0.07 9.07
C VAL A 254 8.58 0.46 9.85
N GLU A 255 9.40 -0.51 10.26
CA GLU A 255 10.60 -0.20 11.04
C GLU A 255 11.68 0.52 10.22
N MET A 256 11.75 0.27 8.91
CA MET A 256 12.81 0.82 8.04
C MET A 256 12.45 2.16 7.40
N ALA A 257 11.17 2.54 7.36
CA ALA A 257 10.71 3.68 6.56
C ALA A 257 9.61 4.55 7.20
N SER A 258 9.12 4.22 8.40
CA SER A 258 8.06 5.01 9.07
C SER A 258 8.43 6.49 9.21
N PHE A 259 7.41 7.34 9.08
CA PHE A 259 7.56 8.80 9.10
C PHE A 259 8.65 9.32 8.13
N ASN A 260 8.76 8.70 6.96
CA ASN A 260 9.78 8.97 5.94
C ASN A 260 11.23 8.94 6.46
N THR A 261 11.51 8.13 7.49
CA THR A 261 12.85 8.01 8.09
C THR A 261 13.47 6.66 7.74
N GLN A 262 14.72 6.66 7.27
CA GLN A 262 15.40 5.50 6.73
C GLN A 262 16.21 4.72 7.79
N GLY A 263 15.96 3.42 7.86
CA GLY A 263 16.68 2.44 8.68
C GLY A 263 15.99 2.10 9.99
N SER A 264 16.45 1.06 10.68
CA SER A 264 15.93 0.60 11.97
C SER A 264 17.05 0.57 13.02
N PRO A 265 17.12 1.52 13.97
CA PRO A 265 18.25 1.63 14.88
C PRO A 265 18.37 0.46 15.88
N GLY A 266 17.29 -0.29 16.13
CA GLY A 266 17.32 -1.43 17.05
C GLY A 266 17.24 -2.80 16.38
N PHE A 267 17.16 -2.85 15.04
CA PHE A 267 17.17 -4.12 14.30
C PHE A 267 18.47 -4.89 14.51
N GLY A 268 18.37 -6.22 14.53
CA GLY A 268 19.50 -7.13 14.71
C GLY A 268 19.63 -7.65 16.14
N ASN A 269 20.40 -8.71 16.30
CA ASN A 269 20.58 -9.37 17.59
C ASN A 269 21.70 -8.71 18.40
N PRO A 270 21.63 -8.75 19.75
CA PRO A 270 22.76 -8.38 20.59
C PRO A 270 24.05 -9.13 20.19
N PRO A 271 25.23 -8.47 20.24
CA PRO A 271 25.46 -7.10 20.75
C PRO A 271 25.21 -5.98 19.73
N ASN A 272 24.87 -6.30 18.46
CA ASN A 272 24.82 -5.32 17.36
C ASN A 272 23.42 -4.75 17.09
N GLY A 273 22.39 -5.26 17.77
CA GLY A 273 21.02 -4.76 17.77
C GLY A 273 20.28 -5.13 19.06
N ILE A 274 19.00 -4.82 19.13
CA ILE A 274 18.19 -4.96 20.35
C ILE A 274 17.16 -6.08 20.21
N TRP A 275 16.33 -6.03 19.17
CA TRP A 275 15.12 -6.85 19.07
C TRP A 275 15.17 -7.92 17.99
N GLY A 276 16.32 -8.11 17.35
CA GLY A 276 16.47 -9.11 16.29
C GLY A 276 15.58 -8.82 15.09
N ASP A 277 15.20 -9.89 14.43
CA ASP A 277 14.33 -9.90 13.27
C ASP A 277 12.86 -9.75 13.67
N SER A 278 12.40 -10.62 14.58
CA SER A 278 10.97 -10.86 14.72
C SER A 278 10.27 -10.14 15.89
N LYS A 279 10.98 -9.67 16.92
CA LYS A 279 10.30 -9.32 18.19
C LYS A 279 9.35 -8.14 18.05
N MET A 280 9.75 -7.09 17.37
CA MET A 280 8.84 -5.97 17.12
C MET A 280 7.73 -6.34 16.11
N ALA A 281 7.99 -7.26 15.18
CA ALA A 281 6.99 -7.80 14.26
C ALA A 281 5.89 -8.60 14.99
N GLU A 282 6.24 -9.35 16.04
CA GLU A 282 5.29 -10.12 16.86
C GLU A 282 4.20 -9.20 17.46
N ILE A 283 4.59 -8.09 18.10
CA ILE A 283 3.63 -7.14 18.70
C ILE A 283 2.90 -6.30 17.65
N PHE A 284 3.56 -5.97 16.54
CA PHE A 284 2.93 -5.30 15.42
C PHE A 284 1.83 -6.17 14.79
N GLY A 285 2.10 -7.46 14.58
CA GLY A 285 1.10 -8.38 14.00
C GLY A 285 -0.13 -8.49 14.89
N TYR A 286 0.06 -8.62 16.21
CA TYR A 286 -1.04 -8.57 17.17
C TYR A 286 -1.86 -7.27 17.07
N ASP A 287 -1.19 -6.11 17.08
CA ASP A 287 -1.82 -4.79 16.99
C ASP A 287 -2.58 -4.60 15.67
N LEU A 288 -1.99 -5.03 14.56
CA LEU A 288 -2.58 -4.96 13.22
C LEU A 288 -3.84 -5.83 13.14
N TYR A 289 -3.76 -7.11 13.52
CA TYR A 289 -4.91 -8.01 13.48
C TYR A 289 -6.06 -7.48 14.35
N LYS A 290 -5.73 -7.00 15.55
CA LYS A 290 -6.71 -6.33 16.44
C LYS A 290 -7.32 -5.10 15.75
N GLY A 291 -6.50 -4.27 15.12
CA GLY A 291 -6.91 -3.05 14.43
C GLY A 291 -7.76 -3.26 13.18
N LEU A 292 -7.64 -4.43 12.54
CA LEU A 292 -8.46 -4.86 11.41
C LEU A 292 -9.71 -5.64 11.83
N GLY A 293 -9.90 -5.90 13.14
CA GLY A 293 -11.02 -6.70 13.64
C GLY A 293 -10.87 -8.21 13.43
N LEU A 294 -9.67 -8.69 13.11
CA LEU A 294 -9.35 -10.12 12.94
C LEU A 294 -9.09 -10.75 14.31
N THR A 295 -10.13 -10.88 15.13
CA THR A 295 -10.03 -11.26 16.55
C THR A 295 -9.36 -12.62 16.76
N ASP A 296 -9.68 -13.61 15.93
CA ASP A 296 -9.15 -14.97 16.06
C ASP A 296 -7.65 -15.01 15.72
N GLU A 297 -7.23 -14.23 14.72
CA GLU A 297 -5.81 -14.09 14.37
C GLU A 297 -5.03 -13.34 15.45
N ALA A 298 -5.60 -12.27 15.98
CA ALA A 298 -4.99 -11.51 17.06
C ALA A 298 -4.77 -12.38 18.30
N GLU A 299 -5.79 -13.14 18.73
CA GLU A 299 -5.65 -13.99 19.91
C GLU A 299 -4.69 -15.16 19.66
N ARG A 300 -4.72 -15.78 18.48
CA ARG A 300 -3.75 -16.83 18.10
C ARG A 300 -2.31 -16.30 18.14
N ALA A 301 -2.03 -15.18 17.47
CA ALA A 301 -0.70 -14.59 17.40
C ALA A 301 -0.18 -14.22 18.80
N LYS A 302 -1.06 -13.67 19.65
CA LYS A 302 -0.76 -13.38 21.05
C LYS A 302 -0.42 -14.63 21.84
N MET A 303 -1.23 -15.69 21.76
CA MET A 303 -0.99 -16.94 22.50
C MET A 303 0.34 -17.59 22.10
N LEU A 304 0.66 -17.62 20.80
CA LEU A 304 1.94 -18.14 20.32
C LEU A 304 3.12 -17.32 20.86
N SER A 305 3.01 -15.99 20.81
CA SER A 305 4.08 -15.10 21.26
C SER A 305 4.27 -15.12 22.78
N LEU A 306 3.20 -15.29 23.56
CA LEU A 306 3.26 -15.42 25.02
C LEU A 306 4.01 -16.69 25.47
N ALA A 307 3.94 -17.77 24.68
CA ALA A 307 4.62 -19.02 24.96
C ALA A 307 6.09 -19.02 24.53
N ASN A 308 6.48 -18.08 23.65
CA ASN A 308 7.82 -18.04 23.09
C ASN A 308 8.85 -17.43 24.05
N SER A 309 10.06 -17.99 24.05
CA SER A 309 11.21 -17.45 24.79
C SER A 309 12.48 -17.53 23.97
N ASP A 310 13.38 -16.60 24.21
CA ASP A 310 14.66 -16.50 23.53
C ASP A 310 15.82 -16.51 24.51
N ASN A 311 17.04 -16.65 23.98
CA ASN A 311 18.27 -16.57 24.76
C ASN A 311 18.97 -15.21 24.69
N PHE A 312 18.27 -14.17 24.21
CA PHE A 312 18.78 -12.80 24.17
C PHE A 312 17.79 -11.79 24.77
N PRO A 313 18.27 -10.75 25.48
CA PRO A 313 19.70 -10.51 25.80
C PRO A 313 20.28 -11.48 26.85
N ARG A 314 19.44 -12.33 27.45
CA ARG A 314 19.85 -13.41 28.35
C ARG A 314 19.00 -14.67 28.14
N PRO A 315 19.47 -15.85 28.60
CA PRO A 315 18.69 -17.08 28.56
C PRO A 315 17.28 -16.92 29.13
N ASN A 316 16.29 -17.56 28.50
CA ASN A 316 14.89 -17.58 28.92
C ASN A 316 14.23 -16.19 29.01
N THR A 317 14.54 -15.29 28.07
CA THR A 317 13.86 -13.99 27.94
C THR A 317 12.55 -14.16 27.18
N TYR A 318 11.43 -13.80 27.80
CA TYR A 318 10.12 -13.82 27.14
C TYR A 318 9.76 -12.42 26.64
N TRP A 319 10.22 -12.07 25.44
CA TRP A 319 10.05 -10.73 24.85
C TRP A 319 8.60 -10.26 24.84
N PHE A 320 7.70 -11.08 24.30
CA PHE A 320 6.30 -10.67 24.19
C PHE A 320 5.63 -10.57 25.56
N ARG A 321 5.76 -11.61 26.39
CA ARG A 321 5.11 -11.72 27.71
C ARG A 321 5.61 -10.66 28.68
N ASP A 322 6.92 -10.50 28.79
CA ASP A 322 7.54 -9.70 29.85
C ASP A 322 7.89 -8.30 29.40
N TRP A 323 7.94 -8.01 28.10
CA TRP A 323 8.26 -6.66 27.61
C TRP A 323 7.20 -6.08 26.69
N LEU A 324 7.01 -6.64 25.49
CA LEU A 324 6.24 -5.98 24.43
C LEU A 324 4.78 -5.81 24.79
N TYR A 325 4.12 -6.84 25.31
CA TYR A 325 2.71 -6.76 25.69
C TYR A 325 2.49 -5.83 26.91
N PRO A 326 3.28 -5.91 27.99
CA PRO A 326 3.18 -4.94 29.09
C PRO A 326 3.55 -3.50 28.71
N TRP A 327 4.44 -3.29 27.74
CA TRP A 327 4.79 -1.97 27.20
C TRP A 327 3.65 -1.40 26.35
N TYR A 328 3.17 -2.20 25.40
CA TYR A 328 2.05 -1.90 24.52
C TYR A 328 0.81 -1.50 25.31
N THR A 329 0.36 -2.34 26.24
CA THR A 329 -0.87 -2.11 27.01
C THR A 329 -0.80 -0.88 27.91
N ARG A 330 0.33 -0.64 28.59
CA ARG A 330 0.49 0.53 29.47
C ARG A 330 0.51 1.86 28.73
N GLY A 331 1.09 1.91 27.54
CA GLY A 331 1.20 3.16 26.77
C GLY A 331 -0.03 3.53 25.94
N GLY A 332 -1.10 2.72 25.99
CA GLY A 332 -2.30 2.92 25.18
C GLY A 332 -2.24 2.22 23.82
N GLU A 333 -1.70 1.00 23.79
CA GLU A 333 -1.81 0.05 22.67
C GLU A 333 -1.13 0.56 21.38
N THR A 334 -1.85 0.62 20.25
CA THR A 334 -1.35 1.13 18.96
C THR A 334 -0.61 2.46 19.13
N LYS A 335 -1.10 3.34 20.01
CA LYS A 335 -0.50 4.64 20.30
C LYS A 335 0.95 4.50 20.76
N THR A 336 1.26 3.49 21.58
CA THR A 336 2.61 3.21 22.08
C THR A 336 3.56 2.89 20.94
N LEU A 337 3.20 1.96 20.07
CA LEU A 337 4.05 1.54 18.94
C LEU A 337 4.31 2.70 17.99
N VAL A 338 3.24 3.42 17.63
CA VAL A 338 3.29 4.58 16.74
C VAL A 338 4.14 5.70 17.35
N ASN A 339 3.99 5.99 18.64
CA ASN A 339 4.79 7.01 19.33
C ASN A 339 6.26 6.64 19.38
N PHE A 340 6.60 5.38 19.55
CA PHE A 340 8.00 4.93 19.57
C PHE A 340 8.72 5.28 18.27
N PHE A 341 8.16 4.88 17.13
CA PHE A 341 8.74 5.20 15.83
C PHE A 341 8.71 6.71 15.53
N ARG A 342 7.68 7.43 15.99
CA ARG A 342 7.62 8.90 15.87
C ARG A 342 8.73 9.58 16.65
N LEU A 343 8.98 9.15 17.88
CA LEU A 343 10.06 9.68 18.72
C LEU A 343 11.42 9.38 18.11
N LEU A 344 11.65 8.16 17.60
CA LEU A 344 12.88 7.83 16.87
C LEU A 344 13.06 8.75 15.68
N ALA A 345 12.04 8.89 14.83
CA ALA A 345 12.08 9.75 13.66
C ALA A 345 12.34 11.22 14.03
N GLN A 346 11.86 11.68 15.19
CA GLN A 346 12.04 13.07 15.60
C GLN A 346 13.42 13.33 16.23
N TYR A 347 13.91 12.42 17.08
CA TYR A 347 15.02 12.71 18.00
C TYR A 347 16.25 11.85 17.80
N PHE A 348 16.14 10.64 17.22
CA PHE A 348 17.29 9.76 17.10
C PHE A 348 18.26 10.28 16.01
N PRO A 349 19.58 10.21 16.21
CA PRO A 349 20.55 10.85 15.31
C PRO A 349 20.48 10.32 13.87
N LYS A 350 20.60 11.23 12.90
CA LYS A 350 20.62 10.94 11.46
C LYS A 350 21.86 11.48 10.77
N HIS A 351 22.26 10.89 9.65
CA HIS A 351 23.36 11.41 8.85
C HIS A 351 22.99 12.80 8.29
N PRO A 352 23.88 13.80 8.38
CA PRO A 352 23.61 15.15 7.90
C PRO A 352 23.10 15.17 6.45
N GLY A 353 22.04 15.94 6.20
CA GLY A 353 21.43 16.07 4.87
C GLY A 353 20.62 14.86 4.40
N THR A 354 20.39 13.86 5.26
CA THR A 354 19.59 12.68 4.93
C THR A 354 18.54 12.41 6.00
N ASN A 355 17.56 11.58 5.66
CA ASN A 355 16.62 11.01 6.63
C ASN A 355 17.08 9.64 7.18
N ARG A 356 18.35 9.26 7.00
CA ARG A 356 18.88 7.96 7.44
C ARG A 356 19.43 8.04 8.85
N TYR A 357 19.01 7.13 9.73
CA TYR A 357 19.61 7.02 11.06
C TYR A 357 21.12 6.77 10.98
N ALA A 358 21.86 7.44 11.86
CA ALA A 358 23.33 7.48 11.79
C ALA A 358 24.02 6.26 12.43
N ARG A 359 23.31 5.53 13.28
CA ARG A 359 23.86 4.41 14.08
C ARG A 359 22.76 3.53 14.65
N SER A 360 23.14 2.39 15.21
CA SER A 360 22.27 1.59 16.07
C SER A 360 22.06 2.25 17.44
N MET A 361 20.95 1.90 18.09
CA MET A 361 20.64 2.29 19.47
C MET A 361 21.22 1.29 20.47
N ASN A 362 21.50 1.76 21.68
CA ASN A 362 21.85 0.91 22.82
C ASN A 362 20.63 0.60 23.70
N TRP A 363 20.80 -0.25 24.72
CA TRP A 363 19.71 -0.66 25.61
C TRP A 363 19.13 0.50 26.42
N GLY A 364 19.97 1.41 26.91
CA GLY A 364 19.49 2.59 27.64
C GLY A 364 18.63 3.51 26.77
N GLU A 365 19.01 3.71 25.52
CA GLU A 365 18.23 4.45 24.53
C GLU A 365 16.92 3.74 24.21
N PHE A 366 16.94 2.42 23.97
CA PHE A 366 15.72 1.64 23.76
C PHE A 366 14.72 1.85 24.90
N ILE A 367 15.14 1.67 26.14
CA ILE A 367 14.27 1.82 27.31
C ILE A 367 13.81 3.27 27.50
N HIS A 368 14.66 4.27 27.22
CA HIS A 368 14.30 5.68 27.30
C HIS A 368 13.24 6.07 26.27
N PHE A 369 13.43 5.69 24.99
CA PHE A 369 12.45 5.95 23.93
C PHE A 369 11.15 5.16 24.15
N SER A 370 11.23 3.91 24.60
CA SER A 370 10.04 3.13 24.98
C SER A 370 9.28 3.75 26.16
N SER A 371 9.98 4.35 27.13
CA SER A 371 9.36 5.08 28.24
C SER A 371 8.63 6.33 27.76
N GLY A 372 9.26 7.11 26.87
CA GLY A 372 8.62 8.26 26.22
C GLY A 372 7.40 7.87 25.42
N ALA A 373 7.48 6.77 24.67
CA ALA A 373 6.37 6.26 23.87
C ALA A 373 5.18 5.83 24.73
N ALA A 374 5.45 5.21 25.88
CA ALA A 374 4.43 4.79 26.84
C ALA A 374 3.95 5.91 27.78
N GLY A 375 4.67 7.04 27.82
CA GLY A 375 4.39 8.14 28.74
C GLY A 375 4.73 7.86 30.21
N THR A 376 5.36 6.72 30.52
CA THR A 376 5.77 6.36 31.89
C THR A 376 7.13 5.65 31.88
N ASN A 377 7.87 5.74 32.98
CA ASN A 377 9.17 5.11 33.12
C ASN A 377 9.09 3.56 33.08
N MET A 378 9.60 2.97 32.00
CA MET A 378 9.56 1.53 31.75
C MET A 378 10.77 0.77 32.31
N LYS A 379 11.69 1.43 33.04
CA LYS A 379 12.88 0.78 33.63
C LYS A 379 12.53 -0.43 34.48
N ASN A 380 11.53 -0.34 35.36
CA ASN A 380 11.14 -1.47 36.21
C ASN A 380 10.67 -2.68 35.38
N GLN A 381 9.93 -2.43 34.29
CA GLN A 381 9.52 -3.52 33.41
C GLN A 381 10.70 -4.10 32.62
N ALA A 382 11.63 -3.25 32.19
CA ALA A 382 12.84 -3.68 31.52
C ALA A 382 13.69 -4.57 32.44
N THR A 383 13.79 -4.25 33.73
CA THR A 383 14.46 -5.09 34.73
C THR A 383 13.83 -6.48 34.84
N ILE A 384 12.50 -6.57 34.79
CA ILE A 384 11.78 -7.85 34.80
C ILE A 384 12.13 -8.65 33.54
N ALA A 385 11.97 -8.05 32.36
CA ALA A 385 12.15 -8.74 31.08
C ALA A 385 13.61 -9.12 30.82
N PHE A 386 14.51 -8.16 30.91
CA PHE A 386 15.88 -8.25 30.39
C PHE A 386 16.94 -8.36 31.49
N GLY A 387 16.57 -8.09 32.74
CA GLY A 387 17.52 -7.78 33.80
C GLY A 387 17.98 -6.33 33.72
N TRP A 388 18.85 -5.93 34.64
CA TRP A 388 19.34 -4.55 34.70
C TRP A 388 20.80 -4.51 35.15
N THR A 389 21.69 -4.20 34.22
CA THR A 389 23.15 -4.13 34.48
C THR A 389 23.57 -2.68 34.76
N SER A 390 24.75 -2.50 35.36
CA SER A 390 25.34 -1.17 35.52
C SER A 390 25.57 -0.46 34.18
N GLU A 391 25.82 -1.21 33.10
CA GLU A 391 25.96 -0.64 31.77
C GLU A 391 24.62 -0.11 31.23
N MET A 392 23.52 -0.86 31.41
CA MET A 392 22.18 -0.37 31.06
C MET A 392 21.80 0.86 31.89
N GLU A 393 22.18 0.91 33.17
CA GLU A 393 21.98 2.08 34.02
C GLU A 393 22.70 3.32 33.46
N ASN A 394 23.98 3.18 33.11
CA ASN A 394 24.79 4.26 32.55
C ASN A 394 24.22 4.74 31.21
N GLN A 395 23.90 3.81 30.31
CA GLN A 395 23.29 4.10 29.02
C GLN A 395 21.93 4.80 29.17
N PHE A 396 21.08 4.35 30.10
CA PHE A 396 19.76 4.93 30.33
C PHE A 396 19.85 6.35 30.87
N ASN A 397 20.74 6.59 31.84
CA ASN A 397 20.98 7.94 32.38
C ASN A 397 21.57 8.87 31.32
N LYS A 398 22.48 8.37 30.48
CA LYS A 398 23.00 9.11 29.34
C LYS A 398 21.90 9.44 28.31
N ALA A 399 21.06 8.47 27.94
CA ALA A 399 19.96 8.67 27.01
C ALA A 399 18.98 9.75 27.51
N ARG A 400 18.64 9.75 28.81
CA ARG A 400 17.79 10.80 29.40
C ARG A 400 18.40 12.20 29.30
N SER A 401 19.72 12.32 29.33
CA SER A 401 20.42 13.58 29.14
C SER A 401 20.50 13.98 27.67
N ASP A 402 20.89 13.05 26.80
CA ASP A 402 21.08 13.30 25.36
C ASP A 402 19.74 13.58 24.65
N PHE A 403 18.64 12.99 25.12
CA PHE A 403 17.30 13.10 24.55
C PHE A 403 16.29 13.71 25.54
N ALA A 404 16.71 14.72 26.31
CA ALA A 404 15.91 15.34 27.37
C ALA A 404 14.53 15.90 26.94
N ALA A 405 14.30 16.09 25.64
CA ALA A 405 12.99 16.46 25.10
C ALA A 405 11.94 15.33 25.18
N ILE A 406 12.37 14.08 25.41
CA ILE A 406 11.50 12.92 25.58
C ILE A 406 11.14 12.79 27.07
N THR A 407 9.90 13.16 27.42
CA THR A 407 9.43 13.19 28.81
C THR A 407 8.43 12.08 29.13
N TYR A 408 8.44 11.60 30.37
CA TYR A 408 7.50 10.61 30.92
C TYR A 408 7.48 10.71 32.45
N ILE A 409 6.41 10.18 33.07
CA ILE A 409 6.24 10.16 34.53
C ILE A 409 6.86 8.93 35.20
#